data_AF-A0A0F0LWF8-F1
#
_entry.id   AF-A0A0F0LWF8-F1
#
_cell.length_a   1.000
_cell.length_b   1.000
_cell.length_c   1.000
_cell.angle_alpha   90.00
_cell.angle_beta   90.00
_cell.angle_gamma   90.00
#
_symmetry.space_group_name_H-M   'P 1'
#
loop_
_entity.id
_entity.type
_entity.pdbx_description
1 polymer ?
#
loop_
_entity_poly.entity_id
_entity_poly.type
_entity_poly.pdbx_seq_one_letter_code
_entity_poly.pdbx_strand_id
1 'polypeptide(L)' 'MQKLLTSKEVAGMLDVSESTLSRWREAGTGPRFANLDGIIRYAQGDVIAYAEGKRA' A
#
# COMPACT_ATOMS: atom_id res chain seq x y z
N MET A 1 -5.27 12.44 13.01
CA MET A 1 -5.97 11.25 12.47
C MET A 1 -5.31 10.91 11.15
N GLN A 2 -4.67 9.74 11.01
CA GLN A 2 -3.96 9.40 9.77
C GLN A 2 -4.96 8.85 8.76
N LYS A 3 -4.91 9.30 7.50
CA LYS A 3 -5.81 8.83 6.45
C LYS A 3 -5.47 7.37 6.11
N LEU A 4 -6.46 6.50 6.22
CA LEU A 4 -6.40 5.11 5.78
C LEU A 4 -6.91 5.00 4.35
N LEU A 5 -6.08 4.45 3.47
CA LEU A 5 -6.34 4.26 2.05
C LEU A 5 -6.73 2.81 1.76
N THR A 6 -7.58 2.65 0.77
CA THR A 6 -7.94 1.35 0.18
C THR A 6 -6.85 0.86 -0.76
N SER A 7 -6.84 -0.44 -1.09
CA SER A 7 -5.94 -1.00 -2.11
C SER A 7 -6.06 -0.27 -3.45
N LYS A 8 -7.28 0.11 -3.86
CA LYS A 8 -7.54 0.87 -5.07
C LYS A 8 -6.90 2.26 -5.06
N GLU A 9 -7.02 3.00 -3.96
CA GLU A 9 -6.38 4.31 -3.82
C GLU A 9 -4.85 4.19 -3.87
N VAL A 10 -4.27 3.21 -3.18
CA VAL A 10 -2.82 2.98 -3.18
C VAL A 10 -2.30 2.54 -4.54
N ALA A 11 -3.06 1.67 -5.23
CA ALA A 11 -2.75 1.24 -6.59
C ALA A 11 -2.68 2.44 -7.53
N GLY A 12 -3.66 3.34 -7.46
CA GLY A 12 -3.64 4.59 -8.21
C GLY A 12 -2.49 5.53 -7.84
N MET A 13 -2.11 5.61 -6.56
CA MET A 13 -0.99 6.46 -6.12
C MET A 13 0.37 5.96 -6.62
N LEU A 14 0.56 4.64 -6.67
CA LEU A 14 1.82 4.01 -7.08
C LEU A 14 1.86 3.67 -8.58
N ASP A 15 0.78 3.95 -9.31
CA ASP A 15 0.59 3.59 -10.72
C ASP A 15 0.82 2.09 -11.00
N VAL A 16 0.22 1.24 -10.15
CA VAL A 16 0.26 -0.23 -10.29
C VAL A 16 -1.15 -0.81 -10.24
N SER A 17 -1.30 -2.08 -10.62
CA SER A 17 -2.56 -2.78 -10.45
C SER A 17 -2.80 -3.21 -8.99
N GLU A 18 -4.06 -3.34 -8.57
CA GLU A 18 -4.41 -3.92 -7.26
C GLU A 18 -3.88 -5.35 -7.12
N SER A 19 -3.80 -6.11 -8.22
CA SER A 19 -3.21 -7.45 -8.26
C SER A 19 -1.71 -7.42 -7.94
N THR A 20 -0.97 -6.41 -8.39
CA THR A 20 0.43 -6.18 -8.02
C THR A 20 0.57 -5.95 -6.52
N LEU A 21 -0.29 -5.13 -5.92
CA LEU A 21 -0.32 -4.93 -4.47
C LEU A 21 -0.64 -6.23 -3.71
N SER A 22 -1.53 -7.07 -4.22
CA SER A 22 -1.82 -8.37 -3.60
C SER A 22 -0.58 -9.27 -3.60
N ARG A 23 0.11 -9.38 -4.74
CA ARG A 23 1.36 -10.14 -4.86
C ARG A 23 2.45 -9.61 -3.93
N TRP A 24 2.57 -8.29 -3.81
CA TRP A 24 3.53 -7.70 -2.87
C TRP A 24 3.24 -8.10 -1.43
N ARG A 25 1.98 -8.06 -0.99
CA ARG A 25 1.59 -8.52 0.35
C ARG A 25 1.93 -9.99 0.59
N GLU A 26 1.64 -10.86 -0.38
CA GLU A 26 1.99 -12.29 -0.30
C GLU A 26 3.50 -12.52 -0.24
N ALA A 27 4.27 -11.74 -1.01
CA ALA A 27 5.73 -11.79 -1.01
C ALA A 27 6.38 -11.09 0.19
N GLY A 28 5.61 -10.47 1.09
CA GLY A 28 6.14 -9.68 2.20
C GLY A 28 6.86 -8.40 1.78
N THR A 29 6.52 -7.85 0.61
CA THR A 29 7.09 -6.63 0.03
C THR A 29 6.03 -5.54 -0.14
N GLY A 30 6.43 -4.34 -0.58
CA GLY A 30 5.51 -3.22 -0.82
C GLY A 30 5.30 -2.30 0.39
N PRO A 31 4.32 -1.38 0.30
CA PRO A 31 3.95 -0.51 1.41
C PRO A 31 3.40 -1.29 2.61
N ARG A 32 3.64 -0.79 3.82
CA ARG A 32 3.05 -1.35 5.03
C ARG A 32 1.52 -1.22 4.98
N PHE A 33 0.83 -2.28 5.39
CA PHE A 33 -0.62 -2.35 5.46
C PHE A 33 -1.09 -2.77 6.85
N ALA A 34 -2.31 -2.37 7.18
CA ALA A 34 -3.07 -2.87 8.32
C ALA A 34 -4.13 -3.84 7.80
N ASN A 35 -4.32 -4.94 8.54
CA ASN A 35 -5.41 -5.88 8.32
C ASN A 35 -6.46 -5.65 9.42
N LEU A 36 -7.64 -5.16 9.02
CA LEU A 36 -8.78 -4.91 9.88
C LEU A 36 -9.83 -5.99 9.61
N ASP A 37 -9.67 -7.16 10.22
CA ASP A 37 -10.55 -8.34 10.06
C ASP A 37 -10.83 -8.72 8.60
N GLY A 38 -9.76 -8.80 7.80
CA GLY A 38 -9.81 -9.13 6.36
C GLY A 38 -9.88 -7.89 5.46
N ILE A 39 -10.11 -6.70 6.01
CA ILE A 39 -10.11 -5.45 5.26
C ILE A 39 -8.72 -4.84 5.28
N ILE A 40 -8.09 -4.78 4.11
CA ILE A 40 -6.76 -4.19 3.95
C ILE A 40 -6.87 -2.68 3.83
N ARG A 41 -6.07 -1.99 4.65
CA ARG A 41 -5.91 -0.54 4.61
C ARG A 41 -4.45 -0.16 4.67
N TYR A 42 -4.12 0.98 4.10
CA TYR A 42 -2.76 1.52 4.09
C TYR A 42 -2.76 2.89 4.74
N ALA A 43 -1.84 3.11 5.67
CA ALA A 43 -1.59 4.47 6.13
C ALA A 43 -0.96 5.26 4.98
N GLN A 44 -1.51 6.45 4.67
CA GLN A 44 -0.98 7.29 3.59
C GLN A 44 0.53 7.56 3.75
N GLY A 45 1.01 7.77 4.99
CA GLY A 45 2.43 7.99 5.27
C GLY A 45 3.32 6.80 4.92
N ASP A 46 2.87 5.57 5.18
CA ASP A 46 3.63 4.36 4.84
C ASP A 46 3.74 4.17 3.31
N VAL A 47 2.69 4.53 2.56
CA VAL A 47 2.70 4.47 1.09
C VAL A 47 3.67 5.47 0.51
N ILE A 48 3.68 6.71 1.03
CA ILE A 48 4.61 7.74 0.60
C ILE A 48 6.05 7.33 0.93
N ALA A 49 6.31 6.89 2.16
CA ALA A 49 7.64 6.44 2.58
C ALA A 49 8.17 5.28 1.72
N TYR A 50 7.28 4.35 1.33
CA TYR A 50 7.64 3.29 0.39
C TYR A 50 8.03 3.83 -1.00
N ALA A 51 7.24 4.76 -1.55
CA ALA A 51 7.51 5.35 -2.86
C ALA A 51 8.81 6.17 -2.87
N GLU A 52 9.05 6.95 -1.83
CA GLU A 52 10.27 7.74 -1.66
C GLU A 52 11.50 6.87 -1.49
N GLY A 53 11.42 5.80 -0.68
CA GLY A 53 12.53 4.86 -0.49
C GLY A 53 12.91 4.05 -1.75
N LYS A 54 12.11 4.11 -2.81
CA LYS A 54 12.38 3.48 -4.12
C LYS A 54 12.87 4.45 -5.18
N ARG A 55 12.87 5.76 -4.92
CA ARG A 55 13.52 6.74 -5.78
C ARG A 55 15.03 6.71 -5.50
N ALA A 56 15.80 6.27 -6.47
CA ALA A 56 17.26 6.34 -6.48
C ALA A 56 17.71 7.66 -7.15
#